data_AF-A0A258B5D0-F1
#
_entry.id   AF-A0A258B5D0-F1
#
_cell.length_a   1.000
_cell.length_b   1.000
_cell.length_c   1.000
_cell.angle_alpha   90.00
_cell.angle_beta   90.00
_cell.angle_gamma   90.00
#
_symmetry.space_group_name_H-M   'P 1'
#
loop_
_entity.id
_entity.type
_entity.pdbx_description
1 polymer ?
#
loop_
_entity_poly.entity_id
_entity_poly.type
_entity_poly.pdbx_seq_one_letter_code
_entity_poly.pdbx_strand_id
1 'polypeptide(L)'
;MLTGVFTAPSLGGTGGAAPADFSILAQTIIQAEGVIITIVWCAIVSVIAYKVVDIVIGLRVPEDQEREGLDVTSHGETAYSN
;
A
#
# COMPACT_ATOMS: atom_id res chain seq x y z
N MET A 1 4.01 10.52 -8.29
CA MET A 1 3.55 11.67 -9.10
C MET A 1 4.65 12.70 -9.36
N LEU A 2 5.20 13.36 -8.33
CA LEU A 2 6.19 14.44 -8.50
C LEU A 2 7.48 14.02 -9.22
N THR A 3 7.84 12.74 -9.17
CA THR A 3 8.93 12.18 -9.99
C THR A 3 8.77 12.48 -11.48
N GLY A 4 7.54 12.50 -12.01
CA GLY A 4 7.29 12.81 -13.42
C GLY A 4 7.57 14.27 -13.80
N VAL A 5 7.50 15.18 -12.82
CA VAL A 5 7.82 16.60 -13.01
C VAL A 5 9.32 16.84 -12.82
N PHE A 6 9.87 16.36 -11.71
CA PHE A 6 11.25 16.70 -11.32
C PHE A 6 12.33 15.87 -12.02
N THR A 7 11.96 14.84 -12.80
CA THR A 7 12.92 14.15 -13.67
C THR A 7 13.22 14.94 -14.95
N ALA A 8 12.55 16.06 -15.21
CA ALA A 8 12.77 16.90 -16.39
C ALA A 8 14.20 17.48 -16.46
N PRO A 9 14.89 17.38 -17.61
CA PRO A 9 16.23 17.96 -17.79
C PRO A 9 16.29 19.48 -17.56
N SER A 10 15.23 20.21 -17.94
CA SER A 10 15.13 21.66 -17.74
C SER A 10 15.10 22.08 -16.26
N LEU A 11 14.80 21.14 -15.35
CA LEU A 11 14.80 21.34 -13.91
C LEU A 11 16.02 20.70 -13.22
N GLY A 12 17.01 20.23 -14.00
CA GLY A 12 18.19 19.53 -13.49
C GLY A 12 18.01 18.03 -13.29
N GLY A 13 16.90 17.45 -13.76
CA GLY A 13 16.65 16.00 -13.74
C GLY A 13 17.33 15.24 -14.89
N THR A 14 17.29 13.91 -14.84
CA THR A 14 18.00 13.04 -15.80
C THR A 14 17.31 12.92 -17.17
N GLY A 15 16.01 13.21 -17.27
CA GLY A 15 15.20 12.99 -18.47
C GLY A 15 14.87 11.53 -18.78
N GLY A 16 15.23 10.60 -17.90
CA GLY A 16 14.99 9.18 -18.10
C GLY A 16 15.76 8.58 -19.30
N ALA A 17 15.15 7.61 -19.97
CA ALA A 17 15.80 6.85 -21.05
C ALA A 17 15.93 7.64 -22.37
N ALA A 18 15.09 8.66 -22.59
CA ALA A 18 15.11 9.50 -23.78
C ALA A 18 15.05 11.00 -23.39
N PRO A 19 16.16 11.58 -22.92
CA PRO A 19 16.17 12.95 -22.38
C PRO A 19 15.87 14.04 -23.42
N ALA A 20 16.22 13.80 -24.69
CA ALA A 20 16.03 14.77 -25.78
C ALA A 20 14.55 15.01 -26.12
N ASP A 21 13.71 13.99 -25.93
CA ASP A 21 12.28 14.02 -26.25
C ASP A 21 11.41 14.12 -24.98
N PHE A 22 12.01 14.55 -23.87
CA PHE A 22 11.36 14.51 -22.57
C PHE A 22 10.16 15.46 -22.48
N SER A 23 9.02 14.94 -22.02
CA SER A 23 7.82 15.72 -21.72
C SER A 23 7.35 15.48 -20.29
N ILE A 24 7.26 16.58 -19.52
CA ILE A 24 6.75 16.55 -18.13
C ILE A 24 5.35 15.96 -18.07
N LEU A 25 4.48 16.35 -19.00
CA LEU A 25 3.09 15.88 -19.02
C LEU A 25 3.03 14.38 -19.32
N ALA A 26 3.74 13.93 -20.36
CA ALA A 26 3.77 12.51 -20.73
C ALA A 26 4.32 11.65 -19.58
N GLN A 27 5.43 12.07 -18.96
CA GLN A 27 6.02 11.32 -17.86
C GLN A 27 5.12 11.31 -16.61
N THR A 28 4.41 12.39 -16.34
CA THR A 28 3.46 12.44 -15.21
C THR A 28 2.26 11.50 -15.44
N ILE A 29 1.79 11.37 -16.68
CA ILE A 29 0.73 10.41 -17.05
C ILE A 29 1.22 8.97 -16.88
N ILE A 30 2.43 8.64 -17.36
CA ILE A 30 3.04 7.31 -17.18
C ILE A 30 3.14 6.95 -15.70
N GLN A 31 3.56 7.89 -14.85
CA GLN A 31 3.62 7.66 -13.41
C GLN A 31 2.23 7.48 -12.79
N ALA A 32 1.20 8.18 -13.27
CA ALA A 32 -0.18 8.00 -12.81
C ALA A 32 -0.69 6.59 -13.15
N GLU A 33 -0.44 6.13 -14.39
CA GLU A 33 -0.79 4.78 -14.83
C GLU A 33 -0.13 3.72 -13.95
N GLY A 34 1.18 3.81 -13.72
CA GLY A 34 1.89 2.88 -12.84
C GLY A 34 1.33 2.85 -11.41
N VAL A 35 0.96 4.01 -10.85
CA VAL A 35 0.33 4.10 -9.53
C VAL A 35 -1.05 3.42 -9.53
N ILE A 36 -1.88 3.66 -10.55
CA ILE A 36 -3.20 3.03 -10.65
C ILE A 36 -3.05 1.51 -10.77
N ILE A 37 -2.14 1.03 -11.61
CA ILE A 37 -1.87 -0.41 -11.78
C ILE A 37 -1.46 -1.04 -10.44
N THR A 38 -0.53 -0.41 -9.72
CA THR A 38 -0.08 -0.93 -8.42
C THR A 38 -1.19 -0.92 -7.37
N ILE A 39 -2.03 0.12 -7.33
CA ILE A 39 -3.21 0.16 -6.44
C ILE A 39 -4.16 -1.00 -6.75
N VAL A 40 -4.52 -1.18 -8.03
CA VAL A 40 -5.46 -2.24 -8.45
C VAL A 40 -4.89 -3.62 -8.14
N TRP A 41 -3.61 -3.84 -8.47
CA TRP A 41 -2.92 -5.10 -8.18
C TRP A 41 -2.89 -5.41 -6.69
N CYS A 42 -2.42 -4.47 -5.87
CA CYS A 42 -2.35 -4.65 -4.42
C CYS A 42 -3.74 -4.87 -3.82
N ALA A 43 -4.76 -4.14 -4.27
CA ALA A 43 -6.13 -4.32 -3.78
C ALA A 43 -6.67 -5.72 -4.09
N ILE A 44 -6.56 -6.17 -5.36
CA ILE A 44 -7.06 -7.48 -5.78
C ILE A 44 -6.32 -8.60 -5.05
N VAL A 45 -4.99 -8.59 -5.08
CA VAL A 45 -4.17 -9.63 -4.45
C VAL A 45 -4.41 -9.69 -2.95
N SER A 46 -4.46 -8.54 -2.27
CA SER A 46 -4.72 -8.49 -0.83
C SER A 46 -6.11 -9.01 -0.49
N VAL A 47 -7.15 -8.62 -1.23
CA VAL A 47 -8.52 -9.11 -0.99
C VAL A 47 -8.60 -10.63 -1.15
N ILE A 48 -7.96 -11.17 -2.19
CA ILE A 48 -7.92 -12.63 -2.40
C ILE A 48 -7.18 -13.30 -1.24
N ALA A 49 -5.99 -12.83 -0.89
CA ALA A 49 -5.18 -13.41 0.17
C ALA A 49 -5.90 -13.38 1.52
N TYR A 50 -6.48 -12.23 1.90
CA TYR A 50 -7.22 -12.09 3.15
C TYR A 50 -8.47 -12.98 3.18
N LYS A 51 -9.23 -13.08 2.08
CA LYS A 51 -10.38 -13.99 2.02
C LYS A 51 -9.98 -15.45 2.15
N VAL A 52 -8.87 -15.86 1.53
CA VAL A 52 -8.37 -17.24 1.66
C VAL A 52 -7.99 -17.53 3.12
N VAL A 53 -7.25 -16.64 3.77
CA VAL A 53 -6.87 -16.81 5.20
C VAL A 53 -8.11 -16.82 6.09
N ASP A 54 -9.07 -15.93 5.84
CA ASP A 54 -10.30 -15.82 6.63
C ASP A 54 -11.14 -17.10 6.56
N ILE A 55 -11.21 -17.75 5.40
CA ILE A 55 -11.98 -19.00 5.23
C ILE A 55 -11.23 -20.21 5.83
N VAL A 56 -9.89 -20.26 5.72
CA VAL A 56 -9.11 -21.45 6.12
C VAL A 56 -8.75 -21.44 7.60
N ILE A 57 -8.42 -20.28 8.16
CA ILE A 57 -7.88 -20.13 9.52
C ILE A 57 -8.80 -19.25 10.38
N GLY A 58 -9.46 -18.27 9.78
CA GLY A 58 -10.12 -17.18 10.50
C GLY A 58 -9.13 -16.03 10.73
N LEU A 59 -9.37 -14.88 10.10
CA LEU A 59 -8.40 -13.76 10.10
C LEU A 59 -8.58 -12.82 11.31
N ARG A 60 -9.80 -12.70 11.84
CA ARG A 60 -10.15 -11.79 12.93
C ARG A 60 -10.59 -12.60 14.16
N VAL A 61 -10.17 -12.14 15.34
CA VAL A 61 -10.65 -12.70 16.61
C VAL A 61 -12.15 -12.46 16.81
N PRO A 62 -12.84 -13.27 17.64
CA PRO A 62 -14.21 -13.02 18.04
C PRO A 62 -14.43 -11.62 18.68
N GLU A 63 -15.62 -11.05 18.53
CA GLU A 63 -15.94 -9.67 18.98
C GLU A 63 -15.84 -9.51 20.51
N ASP A 64 -16.19 -10.55 21.26
CA ASP A 64 -16.02 -10.59 22.72
C ASP A 64 -14.55 -10.46 23.12
N GLN A 65 -13.65 -11.16 22.41
CA GLN A 65 -12.21 -11.08 22.66
C GLN A 65 -11.61 -9.74 22.24
N GLU A 66 -12.10 -9.16 21.14
CA GLU A 66 -11.70 -7.82 20.69
C GLU A 66 -12.12 -6.74 21.69
N ARG A 67 -13.28 -6.89 22.35
CA ARG A 67 -13.77 -5.96 23.38
C ARG A 67 -13.03 -6.08 24.71
N GLU A 68 -12.70 -7.29 25.14
CA GLU A 68 -11.94 -7.54 26.37
C GLU A 68 -10.47 -7.13 26.23
N GLY A 69 -9.92 -7.20 25.01
CA GLY A 69 -8.57 -6.78 24.65
C GLY A 69 -7.67 -7.99 24.34
N LEU A 70 -6.87 -7.87 23.28
CA LEU A 70 -5.98 -8.96 22.84
C LEU A 70 -4.83 -9.23 23.82
N ASP A 71 -4.42 -8.24 24.61
CA ASP A 71 -3.40 -8.45 25.64
C ASP A 71 -3.90 -9.47 26.66
N VAL A 72 -5.15 -9.33 27.14
CA VAL A 72 -5.76 -10.28 28.08
C VAL A 72 -6.10 -11.60 27.40
N THR A 73 -6.78 -11.54 26.25
CA THR A 73 -7.39 -12.73 25.63
C THR A 73 -6.43 -13.58 24.81
N SER A 74 -5.41 -12.97 24.20
CA SER A 74 -4.41 -13.67 23.37
C SER A 74 -3.04 -13.81 24.05
N HIS A 75 -2.69 -12.91 24.99
CA HIS A 75 -1.37 -12.90 25.64
C HIS A 75 -1.43 -13.14 27.16
N GLY A 76 -2.61 -13.12 27.79
CA GLY A 76 -2.77 -13.31 29.23
C GLY A 76 -2.23 -12.14 30.08
N GLU A 77 -2.00 -10.98 29.46
CA GLU A 77 -1.42 -9.80 30.09
C GLU A 77 -2.48 -8.74 30.35
N THR A 78 -2.54 -8.24 31.59
CA THR A 78 -3.35 -7.06 31.92
C THR A 78 -2.44 -5.84 31.91
N ALA A 79 -2.69 -4.87 31.01
CA ALA A 79 -1.88 -3.65 30.88
C ALA A 79 -1.79 -2.82 32.17
N TYR A 80 -2.77 -2.97 33.08
CA TYR A 80 -2.79 -2.35 34.40
C TYR A 80 -3.27 -3.34 35.45
N SER A 81 -2.39 -3.70 36.37
CA SER A 81 -2.74 -4.33 37.65
C SER A 81 -2.88 -3.23 38.71
N ASN A 82 -4.08 -3.01 39.22
CA ASN A 82 -4.32 -2.21 40.44
C ASN A 82 -5.02 -3.10 41.46
#